data_AF-A0A254QVF8-F1
#
_entry.id   AF-A0A254QVF8-F1
#
_cell.length_a   1.000
_cell.length_b   1.000
_cell.length_c   1.000
_cell.angle_alpha   90.00
_cell.angle_beta   90.00
_cell.angle_gamma   90.00
#
_symmetry.space_group_name_H-M   'P 1'
#
loop_
_entity.id
_entity.type
_entity.pdbx_description
1 polymer ?
#
loop_
_entity_poly.entity_id
_entity_poly.type
_entity_poly.pdbx_seq_one_letter_code
_entity_poly.pdbx_strand_id
1 'polypeptide(L)'
;MQRCVDARLLQDDDPTYLDALHDAAEEEEWPLLVHPDGTRVAENYVSQVWSTKFGAGAHICRSIVYDVGFAISVDATLAGMLMNDHTSQQARKKYTGDRAKLAALAAAGSEIDGIFDEFSVL
;
A
#
# COMPACT_ATOMS: atom_id res chain seq x y z
N MET A 1 -10.96 5.00 -4.72
CA MET A 1 -11.19 4.47 -3.36
C MET A 1 -12.67 4.37 -3.05
N GLN A 2 -13.42 5.49 -3.12
CA GLN A 2 -14.85 5.55 -2.75
C GLN A 2 -15.71 4.43 -3.33
N ARG A 3 -15.63 4.19 -4.65
CA ARG A 3 -16.38 3.13 -5.33
C ARG A 3 -16.17 1.71 -4.76
N CYS A 4 -14.98 1.40 -4.22
CA CYS A 4 -14.71 0.10 -3.62
C CYS A 4 -15.32 -0.01 -2.22
N VAL A 5 -15.35 1.10 -1.49
CA VAL A 5 -16.01 1.20 -0.17
C VAL A 5 -17.51 1.09 -0.35
N ASP A 6 -18.10 1.85 -1.27
CA ASP A 6 -19.54 1.81 -1.55
C ASP A 6 -19.99 0.41 -1.99
N ALA A 7 -19.23 -0.25 -2.87
CA ALA A 7 -19.53 -1.63 -3.29
C ALA A 7 -19.43 -2.63 -2.13
N ARG A 8 -18.51 -2.40 -1.17
CA ARG A 8 -18.39 -3.22 0.03
C ARG A 8 -19.56 -2.98 1.00
N LEU A 9 -20.03 -1.75 1.14
CA LEU A 9 -21.15 -1.41 2.01
C LEU A 9 -22.46 -1.94 1.44
N LEU A 10 -22.69 -1.71 0.14
CA LEU A 10 -23.91 -2.13 -0.53
C LEU A 10 -23.99 -3.63 -0.65
N GLN A 11 -22.92 -4.32 -1.09
CA GLN A 11 -23.00 -5.73 -1.48
C GLN A 11 -24.20 -5.99 -2.43
N ASP A 12 -25.29 -6.56 -1.91
CA ASP A 12 -26.55 -6.86 -2.62
C ASP A 12 -27.73 -5.92 -2.23
N ASP A 13 -27.50 -4.94 -1.36
CA ASP A 13 -28.51 -3.95 -0.93
C ASP A 13 -28.75 -2.86 -1.99
N ASP A 14 -29.92 -2.22 -1.90
CA ASP A 14 -30.32 -1.14 -2.80
C ASP A 14 -29.45 0.11 -2.57
N PRO A 15 -28.94 0.77 -3.64
CA PRO A 15 -28.14 1.99 -3.55
C PRO A 15 -28.76 3.13 -2.73
N THR A 16 -30.09 3.15 -2.57
CA THR A 16 -30.82 4.14 -1.76
C THR A 16 -30.40 4.10 -0.28
N TYR A 17 -29.86 2.98 0.20
CA TYR A 17 -29.38 2.83 1.58
C TYR A 17 -27.92 3.22 1.79
N LEU A 18 -27.19 3.60 0.74
CA LEU A 18 -25.74 3.82 0.82
C LEU A 18 -25.35 4.86 1.88
N ASP A 19 -26.07 5.98 1.97
CA ASP A 19 -25.78 7.03 2.96
C ASP A 19 -25.97 6.52 4.39
N ALA A 20 -27.06 5.80 4.65
CA ALA A 20 -27.32 5.21 5.97
C ALA A 20 -26.30 4.11 6.32
N LEU A 21 -25.83 3.36 5.33
CA LEU A 21 -24.79 2.34 5.51
C LEU A 21 -23.41 2.97 5.81
N HIS A 22 -23.10 4.13 5.23
CA HIS A 22 -21.89 4.89 5.60
C HIS A 22 -21.94 5.34 7.06
N ASP A 23 -23.05 5.96 7.47
CA ASP A 23 -23.22 6.44 8.85
C ASP A 23 -23.08 5.29 9.86
N ALA A 24 -23.74 4.16 9.61
CA ALA A 24 -23.65 2.98 10.47
C ALA A 24 -22.24 2.37 10.48
N ALA A 25 -21.57 2.30 9.33
CA ALA A 25 -20.22 1.76 9.23
C ALA A 25 -19.18 2.61 9.96
N GLU A 26 -19.35 3.93 9.98
CA GLU A 26 -18.50 4.84 10.75
C GLU A 26 -18.78 4.75 12.25
N GLU A 27 -20.06 4.75 12.66
CA GLU A 27 -20.46 4.65 14.07
C GLU A 27 -20.02 3.32 14.70
N GLU A 28 -20.12 2.22 13.96
CA GLU A 28 -19.81 0.87 14.44
C GLU A 28 -18.37 0.41 14.07
N GLU A 29 -17.56 1.28 13.48
CA GLU A 29 -16.18 1.01 13.06
C GLU A 29 -16.03 -0.26 12.21
N TRP A 30 -16.86 -0.40 11.17
CA TRP A 30 -16.88 -1.60 10.35
C TRP A 30 -15.52 -1.85 9.67
N PRO A 31 -14.98 -3.08 9.75
CA PRO A 31 -13.72 -3.41 9.11
C PRO A 31 -13.86 -3.39 7.58
N LEU A 32 -12.96 -2.69 6.91
CA LEU A 32 -12.91 -2.59 5.45
C LEU A 32 -12.63 -3.95 4.78
N LEU A 33 -11.77 -4.77 5.40
CA LEU A 33 -11.40 -6.09 4.90
C LEU A 33 -12.13 -7.18 5.69
N VAL A 34 -13.09 -7.83 5.02
CA VAL A 34 -13.83 -8.99 5.53
C VAL A 34 -13.95 -10.03 4.41
N HIS A 35 -14.27 -11.26 4.81
CA HIS A 35 -14.76 -12.26 3.89
C HIS A 35 -16.19 -11.89 3.42
N PRO A 36 -16.65 -12.43 2.28
CA PRO A 36 -18.01 -12.18 1.78
C PRO A 36 -19.12 -12.54 2.77
N ASP A 37 -18.87 -13.45 3.71
CA ASP A 37 -19.80 -13.83 4.79
C ASP A 37 -19.79 -12.86 5.99
N GLY A 38 -19.05 -11.76 5.90
CA GLY A 38 -18.93 -10.74 6.96
C GLY A 38 -17.90 -11.07 8.04
N THR A 39 -17.25 -12.25 7.99
CA THR A 39 -16.22 -12.61 8.97
C THR A 39 -14.92 -11.83 8.76
N ARG A 40 -14.19 -11.55 9.84
CA ARG A 40 -12.92 -10.82 9.77
C ARG A 40 -11.86 -11.67 9.05
N VAL A 41 -11.09 -11.02 8.18
CA VAL A 41 -9.90 -11.66 7.59
C VAL A 41 -8.82 -11.89 8.64
N ALA A 42 -7.96 -12.89 8.43
CA ALA A 42 -6.79 -13.10 9.27
C ALA A 42 -5.84 -11.90 9.22
N GLU A 43 -5.10 -11.63 10.32
CA GLU A 43 -4.17 -10.48 10.41
C GLU A 43 -3.10 -10.48 9.30
N ASN A 44 -2.69 -11.67 8.84
CA ASN A 44 -1.70 -11.82 7.78
C ASN A 44 -2.31 -11.83 6.36
N TYR A 45 -3.62 -11.63 6.21
CA TYR A 45 -4.33 -11.71 4.93
C TYR A 45 -3.69 -10.83 3.86
N VAL A 46 -3.42 -9.56 4.16
CA VAL A 46 -2.78 -8.63 3.20
C VAL A 46 -1.42 -9.18 2.77
N SER A 47 -0.60 -9.67 3.71
CA SER A 47 0.70 -10.24 3.38
C SER A 47 0.59 -11.48 2.49
N GLN A 48 -0.42 -12.33 2.70
CA GLN A 48 -0.69 -13.50 1.86
C GLN A 48 -1.17 -13.14 0.46
N VAL A 49 -2.07 -12.16 0.34
CA VAL A 49 -2.55 -11.64 -0.96
C VAL A 49 -1.37 -11.12 -1.77
N TRP A 50 -0.52 -10.29 -1.14
CA TRP A 50 0.69 -9.77 -1.75
C TRP A 50 1.65 -10.88 -2.16
N SER A 51 1.90 -11.86 -1.28
CA SER A 51 2.79 -12.99 -1.57
C SER A 51 2.28 -13.80 -2.76
N THR A 52 0.96 -13.98 -2.87
CA THR A 52 0.34 -14.76 -3.94
C THR A 52 0.39 -14.03 -5.27
N LYS A 53 0.17 -12.71 -5.27
CA LYS A 53 0.07 -11.91 -6.50
C LYS A 53 1.41 -11.43 -7.03
N PHE A 54 2.35 -11.13 -6.15
CA PHE A 54 3.62 -10.47 -6.49
C PHE A 54 4.85 -11.25 -6.02
N GLY A 55 4.67 -12.46 -5.46
CA GLY A 55 5.77 -13.27 -4.92
C GLY A 55 6.43 -12.68 -3.67
N ALA A 56 5.82 -11.65 -3.07
CA ALA A 56 6.43 -10.78 -2.08
C ALA A 56 5.46 -10.50 -0.93
N GLY A 57 5.91 -10.63 0.33
CA GLY A 57 5.08 -10.30 1.50
C GLY A 57 4.92 -8.80 1.73
N ALA A 58 4.04 -8.39 2.66
CA ALA A 58 3.76 -6.98 2.96
C ALA A 58 5.02 -6.15 3.37
N HIS A 59 6.06 -6.81 3.86
CA HIS A 59 7.35 -6.18 4.17
C HIS A 59 8.07 -5.60 2.94
N ILE A 60 7.86 -6.17 1.75
CA ILE A 60 8.46 -5.66 0.50
C ILE A 60 7.75 -4.39 0.07
N CYS A 61 6.43 -4.30 0.25
CA CYS A 61 5.67 -3.08 0.00
C CYS A 61 6.21 -1.88 0.83
N ARG A 62 6.54 -2.14 2.10
CA ARG A 62 7.22 -1.19 2.98
C ARG A 62 8.57 -0.73 2.42
N SER A 63 9.32 -1.65 1.83
CA SER A 63 10.66 -1.39 1.26
C SER A 63 10.55 -0.55 -0.02
N ILE A 64 9.57 -0.85 -0.88
CA ILE A 64 9.27 -0.07 -2.10
C ILE A 64 8.94 1.38 -1.75
N VAL A 65 8.13 1.63 -0.72
CA VAL A 65 7.84 3.01 -0.27
C VAL A 65 9.12 3.76 0.13
N TYR A 66 10.07 3.06 0.77
CA TYR A 66 11.38 3.64 1.06
C TYR A 66 12.23 3.82 -0.19
N ASP A 67 12.25 2.87 -1.12
CA ASP A 67 13.04 2.94 -2.35
C ASP A 67 12.55 4.05 -3.28
N VAL A 68 11.24 4.17 -3.49
CA VAL A 68 10.61 5.26 -4.25
C VAL A 68 10.80 6.61 -3.55
N GLY A 69 10.56 6.68 -2.24
CA GLY A 69 10.79 7.89 -1.46
C GLY A 69 12.25 8.35 -1.56
N PHE A 70 13.19 7.41 -1.45
CA PHE A 70 14.62 7.68 -1.56
C PHE A 70 15.03 8.11 -2.97
N ALA A 71 14.45 7.51 -4.02
CA ALA A 71 14.70 7.88 -5.41
C ALA A 71 14.26 9.32 -5.72
N ILE A 72 13.22 9.82 -5.05
CA ILE A 72 12.76 11.21 -5.16
C ILE A 72 13.73 12.15 -4.44
N SER A 73 14.08 11.87 -3.19
CA SER A 73 15.18 12.52 -2.48
C SER A 73 15.54 11.80 -1.18
N VAL A 74 16.77 12.01 -0.70
CA VAL A 74 17.20 11.52 0.63
C VAL A 74 16.28 12.06 1.74
N ASP A 75 15.78 13.30 1.60
CA ASP A 75 14.86 13.92 2.55
C ASP A 75 13.44 13.32 2.49
N ALA A 76 13.01 12.81 1.33
CA ALA A 76 11.76 12.09 1.16
C ALA A 76 11.75 10.71 1.85
N THR A 77 12.88 10.24 2.36
CA THR A 77 12.92 9.08 3.28
C THR A 77 12.15 9.36 4.59
N LEU A 78 12.07 10.63 5.05
CA LEU A 78 11.20 11.01 6.17
C LEU A 78 9.72 10.83 5.82
N ALA A 79 9.33 11.10 4.57
CA ALA A 79 7.98 10.80 4.10
C ALA A 79 7.72 9.29 4.10
N GLY A 80 8.70 8.47 3.67
CA GLY A 80 8.63 7.01 3.79
C GLY A 80 8.52 6.51 5.24
N MET A 81 9.18 7.16 6.19
CA MET A 81 9.03 6.86 7.63
C MET A 81 7.65 7.20 8.15
N LEU A 82 7.12 8.38 7.80
CA LEU A 82 5.77 8.81 8.17
C LEU A 82 4.70 7.88 7.58
N MET A 83 4.81 7.54 6.29
CA MET A 83 3.88 6.65 5.59
C MET A 83 3.84 5.23 6.17
N ASN A 84 4.95 4.79 6.77
CA ASN A 84 5.08 3.44 7.35
C ASN A 84 4.87 3.39 8.86
N ASP A 85 4.55 4.53 9.48
CA ASP A 85 4.47 4.76 10.94
C ASP A 85 5.73 4.26 11.68
N HIS A 86 6.90 4.58 11.13
CA HIS A 86 8.19 4.22 11.71
C HIS A 86 8.76 5.39 12.49
N THR A 87 8.68 5.31 13.82
CA THR A 87 9.22 6.33 14.74
C THR A 87 10.66 6.06 15.18
N SER A 88 11.19 4.84 14.94
CA SER A 88 12.50 4.43 15.43
C SER A 88 13.67 4.90 14.56
N GLN A 89 14.76 5.37 15.18
CA GLN A 89 16.01 5.73 14.48
C GLN A 89 16.74 4.53 13.86
N GLN A 90 16.50 3.30 14.36
CA GLN A 90 17.09 2.09 13.79
C GLN A 90 16.49 1.73 12.44
N ALA A 91 15.17 1.90 12.27
CA ALA A 91 14.50 1.74 10.98
C ALA A 91 15.09 2.68 9.92
N ARG A 92 15.34 3.95 10.29
CA ARG A 92 15.99 4.95 9.42
C ARG A 92 17.33 4.45 8.89
N LYS A 93 18.25 4.01 9.77
CA LYS A 93 19.58 3.52 9.36
C LYS A 93 19.55 2.31 8.43
N LYS A 94 18.55 1.43 8.58
CA LYS A 94 18.40 0.23 7.75
C LYS A 94 18.08 0.56 6.29
N TYR A 95 17.25 1.58 6.06
CA TYR A 95 16.78 1.96 4.73
C TYR A 95 17.55 3.15 4.11
N THR A 96 18.39 3.87 4.87
CA THR A 96 19.23 4.97 4.36
C THR A 96 20.71 4.62 4.15
N GLY A 97 21.13 3.37 4.33
CA GLY A 97 22.53 2.98 4.17
C GLY A 97 23.01 3.04 2.70
N ASP A 98 24.31 3.28 2.46
CA ASP A 98 24.88 3.46 1.10
C ASP A 98 24.55 2.32 0.13
N ARG A 99 24.39 1.10 0.67
CA ARG A 99 24.03 -0.09 -0.10
C ARG A 99 22.53 -0.12 -0.47
N ALA A 100 21.66 0.37 0.41
CA ALA A 100 20.24 0.58 0.12
C ALA A 100 20.06 1.72 -0.88
N LYS A 101 20.85 2.80 -0.76
CA LYS A 101 20.93 3.90 -1.72
C LYS A 101 21.26 3.44 -3.14
N LEU A 102 22.29 2.60 -3.31
CA LEU A 102 22.68 2.06 -4.61
C LEU A 102 21.63 1.11 -5.19
N ALA A 103 21.00 0.28 -4.34
CA ALA A 103 19.95 -0.63 -4.77
C ALA A 103 18.67 0.11 -5.19
N ALA A 104 18.25 1.12 -4.43
CA ALA A 104 17.09 1.95 -4.74
C ALA A 104 17.30 2.76 -6.03
N LEU A 105 18.49 3.34 -6.22
CA LEU A 105 18.84 4.04 -7.47
C LEU A 105 18.85 3.09 -8.68
N ALA A 106 19.36 1.88 -8.54
CA ALA A 106 19.36 0.89 -9.62
C ALA A 106 17.95 0.38 -9.96
N ALA A 107 17.11 0.14 -8.94
CA ALA A 107 15.73 -0.29 -9.12
C ALA A 107 14.87 0.82 -9.77
N ALA A 108 14.96 2.05 -9.25
CA ALA A 108 14.24 3.20 -9.81
C ALA A 108 14.69 3.52 -11.24
N GLY A 109 15.98 3.38 -11.56
CA GLY A 109 16.47 3.51 -12.94
C GLY A 109 15.80 2.50 -13.87
N SER A 110 15.72 1.23 -13.46
CA SER A 110 15.09 0.18 -14.29
C SER A 110 13.57 0.34 -14.44
N GLU A 111 12.87 0.83 -13.41
CA GLU A 111 11.42 1.10 -13.48
C GLU A 111 11.11 2.32 -14.35
N ILE A 112 11.92 3.38 -14.25
CA ILE A 112 11.80 4.57 -15.11
C ILE A 112 12.03 4.18 -16.57
N ASP A 113 13.08 3.43 -16.87
CA ASP A 113 13.37 2.97 -18.23
C ASP A 113 12.22 2.11 -18.79
N GLY A 114 11.64 1.22 -17.98
CA GLY A 114 10.49 0.41 -18.39
C GLY A 114 9.22 1.22 -18.67
N ILE A 115 8.95 2.28 -17.88
CA ILE A 115 7.81 3.18 -18.10
C ILE A 115 8.01 3.99 -19.39
N PHE A 116 9.20 4.52 -19.64
CA PHE A 116 9.47 5.29 -20.86
C PHE A 116 9.51 4.41 -22.12
N ASP A 117 9.98 3.16 -22.03
CA ASP A 117 9.88 2.20 -23.11
C ASP A 117 8.42 1.88 -23.44
N GLU A 118 7.56 1.71 -22.43
CA GLU A 118 6.11 1.46 -22.64
C GLU A 118 5.40 2.66 -23.29
N PHE A 119 5.83 3.89 -23.01
CA PHE A 119 5.33 5.11 -23.67
C PHE A 119 5.90 5.34 -25.08
N SER A 120 7.05 4.77 -25.42
CA SER A 120 7.67 4.91 -26.75
C SER A 120 7.05 4.01 -27.84
N VAL A 121 6.15 3.11 -27.44
CA VAL A 121 5.43 2.17 -28.31
C VAL A 121 3.96 2.61 -28.55
N LEU A 122 3.55 3.77 -28.03
CA LEU A 122 2.28 4.46 -28.32
C LEU A 122 2.49 5.65 -29.28
#